data_AF-A0A5C7HF46-F1
#
_entry.id   AF-A0A5C7HF46-F1
#
_cell.length_a   1.000
_cell.length_b   1.000
_cell.length_c   1.000
_cell.angle_alpha   90.00
_cell.angle_beta   90.00
_cell.angle_gamma   90.00
#
_symmetry.space_group_name_H-M   'P 1'
#
loop_
_entity.id
_entity.type
_entity.pdbx_description
1 polymer ?
#
loop_
_entity_poly.entity_id
_entity_poly.type
_entity_poly.pdbx_seq_one_letter_code
_entity_poly.pdbx_strand_id
1 'polypeptide(L)'
;MASTHLDDDDDFGGDFAGTHNNRRSGNKRSFGEIEDDEDDVFGSKKVNSKAEEAVPGVTTGMILTLRESLETCKNTLATCQSELEASKLEIQKWHSSFQNEHFIPPGASLEPKLVINYLQTIRSSEEILKEQLEKAKKKEAAFIVTFAKREQEIAELKSAVRDLKAQLKPPLMQARRLLLDPAIHEEFRRLKNLVEEKDKKVKELEENIAAVAFTANSKMGKAIMAKCKTLQEENDEIGRQNEEGETHQLQLKLALQKSQNAELRSQFEGLYKHMEGLTDDVDRSNEMVLILKEKLEEKDCEIERLKHELHQKSLLEEEKTDSLPDKKITEGVALPEEDVN
;
A
#
# COMPACT_ATOMS: atom_id res chain seq x y z
N MET A 1 -29.79 46.07 27.60
CA MET A 1 -30.51 46.37 26.34
C MET A 1 -30.67 45.03 25.63
N ALA A 2 -31.73 44.30 25.96
CA ALA A 2 -33.02 44.21 25.25
C ALA A 2 -32.98 42.94 24.37
N SER A 3 -33.45 41.77 24.80
CA SER A 3 -34.80 41.26 25.15
C SER A 3 -35.63 40.81 23.94
N THR A 4 -36.16 39.57 24.07
CA THR A 4 -37.40 39.00 23.48
C THR A 4 -37.42 38.76 21.95
N HIS A 5 -38.04 37.72 21.38
CA HIS A 5 -39.31 37.08 21.75
C HIS A 5 -39.44 35.72 21.02
N LEU A 6 -40.02 34.73 21.71
CA LEU A 6 -40.61 33.51 21.15
C LEU A 6 -42.03 33.85 20.72
N ASP A 7 -42.48 33.36 19.56
CA ASP A 7 -43.90 33.26 19.24
C ASP A 7 -44.22 31.83 18.78
N ASP A 8 -44.94 31.13 19.68
CA ASP A 8 -45.88 30.07 19.40
C ASP A 8 -47.12 30.69 18.76
N ASP A 9 -47.63 30.11 17.67
CA ASP A 9 -49.01 30.36 17.24
C ASP A 9 -49.72 29.01 17.05
N ASP A 10 -50.51 28.68 18.06
CA ASP A 10 -51.62 27.73 18.03
C ASP A 10 -52.73 28.27 17.11
N ASP A 11 -52.95 27.65 15.94
CA ASP A 11 -54.10 27.96 15.09
C ASP A 11 -55.26 26.99 15.39
N PHE A 12 -56.12 27.39 16.33
CA PHE A 12 -57.42 26.79 16.60
C PHE A 12 -58.52 27.82 16.32
N GLY A 13 -59.15 27.73 15.15
CA GLY A 13 -60.28 28.58 14.79
C GLY A 13 -61.08 28.00 13.63
N GLY A 14 -62.21 27.36 13.95
CA GLY A 14 -63.19 26.92 12.95
C GLY A 14 -64.07 28.08 12.46
N ASP A 15 -64.69 27.89 11.29
CA ASP A 15 -66.10 28.19 11.11
C ASP A 15 -66.71 27.54 9.86
N PHE A 16 -67.99 27.20 10.01
CA PHE A 16 -68.83 26.37 9.15
C PHE A 16 -69.36 27.08 7.88
N ALA A 17 -69.60 26.29 6.83
CA ALA A 17 -70.80 26.42 5.99
C ALA A 17 -71.15 25.05 5.35
N GLY A 18 -72.45 24.79 5.22
CA GLY A 18 -73.09 23.51 4.86
C GLY A 18 -72.62 22.88 3.55
N THR A 19 -72.95 21.63 3.23
CA THR A 19 -74.31 21.24 2.80
C THR A 19 -74.31 19.71 2.53
N HIS A 20 -75.26 18.98 3.11
CA HIS A 20 -75.90 17.73 2.64
C HIS A 20 -75.08 16.50 2.18
N ASN A 21 -75.20 15.39 2.94
CA ASN A 21 -75.91 14.14 2.59
C ASN A 21 -75.27 12.85 3.16
N ASN A 22 -76.16 11.98 3.63
CA ASN A 22 -76.03 10.56 3.95
C ASN A 22 -75.25 10.13 5.20
N ARG A 23 -75.98 10.16 6.33
CA ARG A 23 -75.77 9.30 7.48
C ARG A 23 -75.95 7.82 7.11
N ARG A 24 -74.90 7.04 7.38
CA ARG A 24 -74.84 5.85 8.26
C ARG A 24 -75.73 4.64 7.89
N SER A 25 -75.10 3.56 7.42
CA SER A 25 -75.64 2.19 7.52
C SER A 25 -74.95 1.48 8.68
N GLY A 26 -75.70 1.21 9.75
CA GLY A 26 -75.29 0.41 10.89
C GLY A 26 -76.39 -0.62 11.14
N ASN A 27 -76.17 -1.86 10.70
CA ASN A 27 -77.08 -2.97 10.95
C ASN A 27 -76.96 -3.42 12.42
N LYS A 28 -77.96 -3.08 13.24
CA LYS A 28 -78.25 -3.79 14.49
C LYS A 28 -79.65 -4.41 14.38
N ARG A 29 -79.68 -5.70 14.68
CA ARG A 29 -80.86 -6.58 14.70
C ARG A 29 -81.83 -6.08 15.77
N SER A 30 -83.09 -5.87 15.39
CA SER A 30 -84.22 -5.72 16.31
C SER A 30 -84.96 -7.04 16.37
N PHE A 31 -85.34 -7.44 17.58
CA PHE A 31 -85.97 -8.70 17.92
C PHE A 31 -87.43 -8.40 18.29
N GLY A 32 -88.37 -9.13 17.68
CA GLY A 32 -89.69 -9.45 18.22
C GLY A 32 -90.69 -8.30 18.39
N GLU A 33 -91.70 -8.29 17.52
CA GLU A 33 -93.08 -8.12 17.97
C GLU A 33 -93.95 -9.12 17.19
N ILE A 34 -94.69 -9.92 17.96
CA ILE A 34 -95.54 -11.02 17.54
C ILE A 34 -96.82 -10.38 17.01
N GLU A 35 -97.08 -10.53 15.72
CA GLU A 35 -98.41 -10.26 15.16
C GLU A 35 -99.22 -11.56 15.22
N ASP A 36 -100.23 -11.49 16.06
CA ASP A 36 -101.18 -12.51 16.48
C ASP A 36 -102.32 -12.54 15.44
N ASP A 37 -102.08 -13.21 14.31
CA ASP A 37 -103.13 -13.48 13.32
C ASP A 37 -103.88 -14.76 13.72
N GLU A 38 -104.81 -14.58 14.66
CA GLU A 38 -105.91 -15.52 14.93
C GLU A 38 -106.81 -15.59 13.68
N ASP A 39 -106.50 -16.52 12.76
CA ASP A 39 -107.42 -16.93 11.71
C ASP A 39 -108.65 -17.61 12.35
N ASP A 40 -109.70 -16.82 12.54
CA ASP A 40 -111.02 -17.23 13.03
C ASP A 40 -111.71 -18.15 11.99
N VAL A 41 -111.31 -19.43 12.01
CA VAL A 41 -111.76 -20.52 11.12
C VAL A 41 -113.20 -20.99 11.43
N PHE A 42 -113.92 -20.38 12.37
CA PHE A 42 -115.29 -20.76 12.75
C PHE A 42 -116.31 -19.63 12.66
N GLY A 43 -116.40 -19.00 11.48
CA GLY A 43 -117.58 -18.26 11.04
C GLY A 43 -118.81 -19.17 10.89
N SER A 44 -119.48 -19.48 12.01
CA SER A 44 -120.71 -20.27 12.06
C SER A 44 -121.90 -19.50 11.48
N LYS A 45 -122.03 -19.44 10.15
CA LYS A 45 -123.23 -18.96 9.47
C LYS A 45 -124.26 -20.09 9.40
N LYS A 46 -125.12 -20.15 10.42
CA LYS A 46 -126.20 -21.13 10.56
C LYS A 46 -127.43 -20.72 9.73
N VAL A 47 -127.78 -21.58 8.77
CA VAL A 47 -129.13 -21.95 8.32
C VAL A 47 -129.93 -20.90 7.51
N ASN A 48 -130.16 -21.22 6.23
CA ASN A 48 -131.52 -21.66 5.84
C ASN A 48 -131.50 -22.51 4.56
N SER A 49 -131.80 -23.80 4.74
CA SER A 49 -132.05 -24.79 3.70
C SER A 49 -133.40 -24.53 3.03
N LYS A 50 -133.39 -24.06 1.78
CA LYS A 50 -134.50 -24.26 0.84
C LYS A 50 -134.03 -25.28 -0.20
N ALA A 51 -134.63 -26.46 -0.13
CA ALA A 51 -134.55 -27.48 -1.16
C ALA A 51 -135.23 -26.94 -2.42
N GLU A 52 -134.43 -26.41 -3.34
CA GLU A 52 -134.79 -26.25 -4.75
C GLU A 52 -134.06 -27.35 -5.51
N GLU A 53 -134.81 -28.07 -6.37
CA GLU A 53 -134.37 -29.25 -7.09
C GLU A 53 -132.96 -29.10 -7.66
N ALA A 54 -132.06 -29.98 -7.20
CA ALA A 54 -130.69 -30.01 -7.65
C ALA A 54 -130.64 -30.33 -9.15
N VAL A 55 -130.31 -29.31 -9.95
CA VAL A 55 -129.79 -29.52 -11.31
C VAL A 55 -128.52 -30.37 -11.17
N PRO A 56 -128.40 -31.53 -11.86
CA PRO A 56 -127.31 -32.50 -11.65
C PRO A 56 -125.87 -31.96 -11.76
N GLY A 57 -125.67 -30.78 -12.35
CA GLY A 57 -124.36 -30.17 -12.54
C GLY A 57 -123.78 -29.43 -11.33
N VAL A 58 -124.61 -28.82 -10.46
CA VAL A 58 -124.14 -27.96 -9.36
C VAL A 58 -123.65 -28.79 -8.17
N THR A 59 -124.39 -29.83 -7.80
CA THR A 59 -123.98 -30.80 -6.77
C THR A 59 -122.74 -31.59 -7.20
N THR A 60 -122.64 -31.95 -8.48
CA THR A 60 -121.44 -32.60 -9.04
C THR A 60 -120.22 -31.68 -9.00
N GLY A 61 -120.37 -30.39 -9.30
CA GLY A 61 -119.29 -29.40 -9.20
C GLY A 61 -118.75 -29.24 -7.77
N MET A 62 -119.64 -29.09 -6.78
CA MET A 62 -119.22 -29.00 -5.37
C MET A 62 -118.51 -30.27 -4.88
N ILE A 63 -118.96 -31.46 -5.31
CA ILE A 63 -118.31 -32.73 -4.98
C ILE A 63 -116.90 -32.79 -5.59
N LEU A 64 -116.70 -32.28 -6.81
CA LEU A 64 -115.38 -32.24 -7.44
C LEU A 64 -114.44 -31.25 -6.74
N THR A 65 -114.91 -30.05 -6.40
CA THR A 65 -114.11 -29.06 -5.65
C THR A 65 -113.71 -29.59 -4.27
N LEU A 66 -114.61 -30.27 -3.57
CA LEU A 66 -114.28 -30.91 -2.29
C LEU A 66 -113.29 -32.06 -2.44
N ARG A 67 -113.38 -32.85 -3.52
CA ARG A 67 -112.41 -33.91 -3.82
C ARG A 67 -111.04 -33.36 -4.18
N GLU A 68 -110.98 -32.30 -4.96
CA GLU A 68 -109.74 -31.60 -5.31
C GLU A 68 -109.10 -30.95 -4.07
N SER A 69 -109.90 -30.31 -3.22
CA SER A 69 -109.44 -29.77 -1.94
C SER A 69 -108.97 -30.86 -0.98
N LEU A 70 -109.67 -32.00 -0.93
CA LEU A 70 -109.27 -33.17 -0.14
C LEU A 70 -107.94 -33.75 -0.65
N GLU A 71 -107.78 -33.88 -1.96
CA GLU A 71 -106.54 -34.38 -2.57
C GLU A 71 -105.38 -33.41 -2.36
N THR A 72 -105.64 -32.10 -2.44
CA THR A 72 -104.66 -31.05 -2.12
C THR A 72 -104.22 -31.14 -0.65
N CYS A 73 -105.17 -31.26 0.28
CA CYS A 73 -104.91 -31.43 1.72
C CYS A 73 -104.10 -32.70 2.01
N LYS A 74 -104.38 -33.78 1.28
CA LYS A 74 -103.63 -35.04 1.38
C LYS A 74 -102.19 -34.90 0.87
N ASN A 75 -101.98 -34.17 -0.21
CA ASN A 75 -100.64 -33.89 -0.74
C ASN A 75 -99.83 -32.96 0.18
N THR A 76 -100.45 -31.94 0.78
CA THR A 76 -99.79 -31.09 1.77
C THR A 76 -99.44 -31.89 3.03
N LEU A 77 -100.33 -32.78 3.49
CA LEU A 77 -100.05 -33.66 4.62
C LEU A 77 -98.85 -34.58 4.35
N ALA A 78 -98.76 -35.16 3.14
CA ALA A 78 -97.62 -35.98 2.74
C ALA A 78 -96.31 -35.18 2.71
N THR A 79 -96.37 -33.93 2.27
CA THR A 79 -95.20 -33.01 2.27
C THR A 79 -94.76 -32.70 3.69
N CYS A 80 -95.69 -32.30 4.57
CA CYS A 80 -95.40 -32.04 5.98
C CYS A 80 -94.85 -33.28 6.70
N GLN A 81 -95.34 -34.48 6.37
CA GLN A 81 -94.79 -35.73 6.90
C GLN A 81 -93.35 -35.95 6.46
N SER A 82 -93.04 -35.70 5.18
CA SER A 82 -91.67 -35.81 4.67
C SER A 82 -90.73 -34.79 5.33
N GLU A 83 -91.16 -33.54 5.51
CA GLU A 83 -90.38 -32.50 6.19
C GLU A 83 -90.17 -32.80 7.67
N LEU A 84 -91.18 -33.36 8.33
CA LEU A 84 -91.07 -33.81 9.72
C LEU A 84 -90.04 -34.95 9.85
N GLU A 85 -90.07 -35.94 8.97
CA GLU A 85 -89.07 -37.02 8.98
C GLU A 85 -87.66 -36.51 8.63
N ALA A 86 -87.53 -35.59 7.69
CA ALA A 86 -86.25 -34.93 7.40
C ALA A 86 -85.71 -34.17 8.62
N SER A 87 -86.57 -33.43 9.31
CA SER A 87 -86.21 -32.69 10.54
C SER A 87 -85.81 -33.64 11.68
N LYS A 88 -86.49 -34.78 11.83
CA LYS A 88 -86.12 -35.82 12.81
C LYS A 88 -84.75 -36.42 12.50
N LEU A 89 -84.47 -36.73 11.23
CA LEU A 89 -83.16 -37.24 10.81
C LEU A 89 -82.05 -36.22 11.06
N GLU A 90 -82.31 -34.94 10.84
CA GLU A 90 -81.36 -33.88 11.15
C GLU A 90 -81.08 -33.77 12.65
N ILE A 91 -82.12 -33.79 13.49
CA ILE A 91 -81.96 -33.79 14.96
C ILE A 91 -81.16 -35.03 15.41
N GLN A 92 -81.45 -36.20 14.85
CA GLN A 92 -80.70 -37.42 15.15
C GLN A 92 -79.22 -37.27 14.77
N LYS A 93 -78.92 -36.70 13.60
CA LYS A 93 -77.55 -36.41 13.16
C LYS A 93 -76.83 -35.47 14.11
N TRP A 94 -77.49 -34.41 14.58
CA TRP A 94 -76.93 -33.51 15.60
C TRP A 94 -76.65 -34.27 16.91
N HIS A 95 -77.58 -35.09 17.39
CA HIS A 95 -77.37 -35.91 18.59
C HIS A 95 -76.16 -36.84 18.45
N SER A 96 -76.02 -37.56 17.33
CA SER A 96 -74.86 -38.42 17.10
C SER A 96 -73.54 -37.64 17.03
N SER A 97 -73.57 -36.42 16.47
CA SER A 97 -72.37 -35.57 16.37
C SER A 97 -71.89 -35.13 17.77
N PHE A 98 -72.80 -34.69 18.63
CA PHE A 98 -72.46 -34.29 20.00
C PHE A 98 -72.07 -35.49 20.88
N GLN A 99 -72.65 -36.68 20.68
CA GLN A 99 -72.25 -37.88 21.43
C GLN A 99 -70.80 -38.32 21.18
N ASN A 100 -70.25 -37.98 20.01
CA ASN A 100 -68.88 -38.31 19.63
C ASN A 100 -67.85 -37.24 20.06
N GLU A 101 -68.29 -36.11 20.63
CA GLU A 101 -67.40 -35.02 21.06
C GLU A 101 -66.94 -35.16 22.51
N HIS A 102 -65.65 -34.90 22.73
CA HIS A 102 -64.92 -35.12 23.99
C HIS A 102 -65.29 -34.13 25.11
N PHE A 103 -66.19 -33.17 24.87
CA PHE A 103 -66.60 -32.18 25.87
C PHE A 103 -67.67 -32.73 26.85
N ILE A 104 -68.26 -33.89 26.56
CA ILE A 104 -69.30 -34.49 27.40
C ILE A 104 -68.69 -35.64 28.24
N PRO A 105 -68.81 -35.60 29.58
CA PRO A 105 -68.41 -36.72 30.43
C PRO A 105 -69.18 -38.00 30.05
N PRO A 106 -68.53 -39.19 30.01
CA PRO A 106 -69.20 -40.44 29.68
C PRO A 106 -70.39 -40.70 30.62
N GLY A 107 -71.62 -40.69 30.08
CA GLY A 107 -72.84 -40.96 30.83
C GLY A 107 -73.61 -39.72 31.36
N ALA A 108 -73.20 -38.50 31.03
CA ALA A 108 -73.99 -37.30 31.33
C ALA A 108 -75.13 -37.07 30.31
N SER A 109 -76.28 -36.61 30.79
CA SER A 109 -77.41 -36.17 29.95
C SER A 109 -76.99 -35.00 29.05
N LEU A 110 -77.37 -35.05 27.78
CA LEU A 110 -77.20 -33.96 26.81
C LEU A 110 -78.14 -32.78 27.17
N GLU A 111 -77.88 -32.08 28.27
CA GLU A 111 -78.68 -30.92 28.63
C GLU A 111 -78.32 -29.75 27.70
N PRO A 112 -79.29 -29.14 26.99
CA PRO A 112 -79.04 -28.08 26.00
C PRO A 112 -78.18 -26.93 26.53
N LYS A 113 -78.25 -26.64 27.83
CA LYS A 113 -77.46 -25.59 28.49
C LYS A 113 -75.96 -25.85 28.45
N LEU A 114 -75.50 -27.10 28.58
CA LEU A 114 -74.06 -27.41 28.53
C LEU A 114 -73.48 -27.17 27.14
N VAL A 115 -74.21 -27.58 26.10
CA VAL A 115 -73.83 -27.36 24.70
C VAL A 115 -73.79 -25.87 24.37
N ILE A 116 -74.81 -25.11 24.81
CA ILE A 116 -74.86 -23.66 24.62
C ILE A 116 -73.68 -22.96 25.31
N ASN A 117 -73.38 -23.31 26.58
CA ASN A 117 -72.26 -22.73 27.31
C ASN A 117 -70.90 -23.04 26.66
N TYR A 118 -70.73 -24.25 26.12
CA TYR A 118 -69.52 -24.64 25.39
C TYR A 118 -69.35 -23.85 24.10
N LEU A 119 -70.41 -23.76 23.30
CA LEU A 119 -70.42 -22.96 22.07
C LEU A 119 -70.13 -21.48 22.37
N GLN A 120 -70.66 -20.97 23.48
CA GLN A 120 -70.39 -19.60 23.93
C GLN A 120 -68.92 -19.42 24.35
N THR A 121 -68.35 -20.40 25.04
CA THR A 121 -66.93 -20.41 25.42
C THR A 121 -66.04 -20.44 24.18
N ILE A 122 -66.31 -21.32 23.21
CA ILE A 122 -65.59 -21.37 21.94
C ILE A 122 -65.72 -20.06 21.18
N ARG A 123 -66.93 -19.49 21.09
CA ARG A 123 -67.14 -18.20 20.42
C ARG A 123 -66.31 -17.10 21.06
N SER A 124 -66.24 -17.06 22.40
CA SER A 124 -65.42 -16.08 23.12
C SER A 124 -63.93 -16.28 22.90
N SER A 125 -63.44 -17.53 22.87
CA SER A 125 -62.02 -17.81 22.61
C SER A 125 -61.64 -17.53 21.15
N GLU A 126 -62.55 -17.79 20.20
CA GLU A 126 -62.41 -17.41 18.79
C GLU A 126 -62.29 -15.88 18.64
N GLU A 127 -63.11 -15.12 19.36
CA GLU A 127 -63.09 -13.65 19.33
C GLU A 127 -61.78 -13.09 19.90
N ILE A 128 -61.29 -13.66 21.02
CA ILE A 128 -59.99 -13.30 21.60
C ILE A 128 -58.84 -13.60 20.63
N LEU A 129 -58.84 -14.78 20.00
CA LEU A 129 -57.81 -15.16 19.03
C LEU A 129 -57.84 -14.24 17.79
N LYS A 130 -59.03 -13.87 17.31
CA LYS A 130 -59.18 -12.88 16.23
C LYS A 130 -58.62 -11.52 16.61
N GLU A 131 -58.88 -11.04 17.83
CA GLU A 131 -58.32 -9.78 18.31
C GLU A 131 -56.79 -9.83 18.43
N GLN A 132 -56.23 -10.94 18.93
CA GLN A 132 -54.78 -11.14 18.99
C GLN A 132 -54.13 -11.18 17.61
N LEU A 133 -54.75 -11.87 16.66
CA LEU A 133 -54.30 -11.91 15.26
C LEU A 133 -54.29 -10.50 14.65
N GLU A 134 -55.33 -9.72 14.89
CA GLU A 134 -55.43 -8.36 14.38
C GLU A 134 -54.37 -7.44 15.02
N LYS A 135 -54.12 -7.58 16.32
CA LYS A 135 -53.02 -6.89 17.01
C LYS A 135 -51.65 -7.30 16.46
N ALA A 136 -51.43 -8.58 16.16
CA ALA A 136 -50.19 -9.08 15.57
C ALA A 136 -49.98 -8.51 14.16
N LYS A 137 -51.02 -8.52 13.32
CA LYS A 137 -50.97 -7.92 11.96
C LYS A 137 -50.66 -6.44 11.98
N LYS A 138 -51.26 -5.68 12.91
CA LYS A 138 -50.96 -4.24 13.07
C LYS A 138 -49.52 -4.00 13.50
N LYS A 139 -48.98 -4.83 14.41
CA LYS A 139 -47.57 -4.77 14.82
C LYS A 139 -46.63 -5.11 13.68
N GLU A 140 -46.93 -6.16 12.91
CA GLU A 140 -46.16 -6.55 11.73
C GLU A 140 -46.12 -5.43 10.69
N ALA A 141 -47.27 -4.83 10.37
CA ALA A 141 -47.35 -3.70 9.45
C ALA A 141 -46.52 -2.50 9.94
N ALA A 142 -46.57 -2.19 11.25
CA ALA A 142 -45.74 -1.15 11.84
C ALA A 142 -44.24 -1.47 11.70
N PHE A 143 -43.84 -2.72 11.93
CA PHE A 143 -42.45 -3.13 11.76
C PHE A 143 -41.98 -3.00 10.31
N ILE A 144 -42.79 -3.43 9.33
CA ILE A 144 -42.48 -3.28 7.90
C ILE A 144 -42.19 -1.80 7.56
N VAL A 145 -43.05 -0.88 8.01
CA VAL A 145 -42.85 0.56 7.77
C VAL A 145 -41.56 1.06 8.43
N THR A 146 -41.29 0.68 9.68
CA THR A 146 -40.05 1.09 10.37
C THR A 146 -38.80 0.52 9.72
N PHE A 147 -38.88 -0.70 9.19
CA PHE A 147 -37.77 -1.36 8.50
C PHE A 147 -37.49 -0.66 7.18
N ALA A 148 -38.51 -0.39 6.38
CA ALA A 148 -38.38 0.37 5.13
C ALA A 148 -37.76 1.76 5.37
N LYS A 149 -38.17 2.46 6.44
CA LYS A 149 -37.59 3.76 6.80
C LYS A 149 -36.11 3.66 7.19
N ARG A 150 -35.74 2.62 7.95
CA ARG A 150 -34.33 2.33 8.31
C ARG A 150 -33.49 1.97 7.07
N GLU A 151 -34.03 1.19 6.15
CA GLU A 151 -33.34 0.85 4.90
C GLU A 151 -33.10 2.08 4.02
N GLN A 152 -34.08 2.97 3.94
CA GLN A 152 -33.95 4.25 3.24
C GLN A 152 -32.86 5.12 3.87
N GLU A 153 -32.84 5.27 5.21
CA GLU A 153 -31.79 6.02 5.93
C GLU A 153 -30.40 5.42 5.66
N ILE A 154 -30.27 4.10 5.68
CA ILE A 154 -29.01 3.41 5.33
C ILE A 154 -28.59 3.73 3.89
N ALA A 155 -29.53 3.78 2.94
CA ALA A 155 -29.24 4.10 1.55
C ALA A 155 -28.76 5.55 1.39
N GLU A 156 -29.39 6.49 2.07
CA GLU A 156 -29.01 7.91 2.11
C GLU A 156 -27.62 8.10 2.73
N LEU A 157 -27.34 7.48 3.88
CA LEU A 157 -26.03 7.51 4.53
C LEU A 157 -24.94 6.91 3.62
N LYS A 158 -25.23 5.78 2.95
CA LYS A 158 -24.31 5.19 1.96
C LYS A 158 -24.02 6.15 0.81
N SER A 159 -25.01 6.93 0.36
CA SER A 159 -24.80 7.93 -0.68
C SER A 159 -23.93 9.07 -0.19
N ALA A 160 -24.23 9.65 0.98
CA ALA A 160 -23.45 10.73 1.58
C ALA A 160 -21.98 10.33 1.75
N VAL A 161 -21.70 9.09 2.18
CA VAL A 161 -20.33 8.56 2.28
C VAL A 161 -19.63 8.49 0.92
N ARG A 162 -20.33 8.06 -0.15
CA ARG A 162 -19.76 8.05 -1.51
C ARG A 162 -19.44 9.46 -1.98
N ASP A 163 -20.34 10.41 -1.75
CA ASP A 163 -20.17 11.80 -2.18
C ASP A 163 -19.02 12.48 -1.42
N LEU A 164 -18.94 12.30 -0.10
CA LEU A 164 -17.81 12.79 0.71
C LEU A 164 -16.48 12.18 0.24
N LYS A 165 -16.46 10.88 -0.05
CA LYS A 165 -15.25 10.22 -0.58
C LYS A 165 -14.87 10.77 -1.95
N ALA A 166 -15.83 11.10 -2.80
CA ALA A 166 -15.60 11.73 -4.10
C ALA A 166 -15.06 13.16 -3.94
N GLN A 167 -15.58 13.94 -3.00
CA GLN A 167 -15.10 15.29 -2.68
C GLN A 167 -13.68 15.29 -2.10
N LEU A 168 -13.32 14.29 -1.28
CA LEU A 168 -12.00 14.21 -0.65
C LEU A 168 -10.89 13.74 -1.59
N LYS A 169 -11.22 12.98 -2.65
CA LYS A 169 -10.23 12.36 -3.53
C LYS A 169 -9.36 13.39 -4.29
N PRO A 170 -9.89 14.45 -4.92
CA PRO A 170 -9.07 15.46 -5.59
C PRO A 170 -8.13 16.23 -4.63
N PRO A 171 -8.59 16.78 -3.48
CA PRO A 171 -7.72 17.44 -2.51
C PRO A 171 -6.60 16.52 -1.99
N LEU A 172 -6.91 15.27 -1.66
CA LEU A 172 -5.92 14.30 -1.20
C LEU A 172 -4.87 13.99 -2.27
N MET A 173 -5.29 13.83 -3.52
CA MET A 173 -4.37 13.59 -4.64
C MET A 173 -3.50 14.81 -4.90
N GLN A 174 -4.05 16.03 -4.81
CA GLN A 174 -3.30 17.26 -4.95
C GLN A 174 -2.26 17.42 -3.83
N ALA A 175 -2.64 17.19 -2.57
CA ALA A 175 -1.72 17.23 -1.43
C ALA A 175 -0.58 16.20 -1.58
N ARG A 176 -0.89 14.97 -2.00
CA ARG A 176 0.14 13.96 -2.31
C ARG A 176 1.07 14.42 -3.43
N ARG A 177 0.53 15.02 -4.50
CA ARG A 177 1.34 15.51 -5.61
C ARG A 177 2.29 16.64 -5.18
N LEU A 178 1.83 17.56 -4.33
CA LEU A 178 2.66 18.63 -3.78
C LEU A 178 3.74 18.09 -2.84
N LEU A 179 3.41 17.14 -1.97
CA LEU A 179 4.41 16.50 -1.09
C LEU A 179 5.43 15.66 -1.85
N LEU A 180 5.09 15.17 -3.04
CA LEU A 180 5.98 14.46 -3.94
C LEU A 180 6.69 15.38 -4.94
N ASP A 181 6.45 16.69 -4.90
CA ASP A 181 7.07 17.65 -5.80
C ASP A 181 8.54 17.90 -5.38
N PRO A 182 9.53 17.56 -6.23
CA PRO A 182 10.95 17.79 -5.92
C PRO A 182 11.28 19.26 -5.65
N ALA A 183 10.60 20.22 -6.27
CA ALA A 183 10.83 21.65 -6.04
C ALA A 183 10.37 22.08 -4.64
N ILE A 184 9.24 21.53 -4.17
CA ILE A 184 8.75 21.79 -2.81
C ILE A 184 9.70 21.18 -1.77
N HIS A 185 10.21 19.97 -2.03
CA HIS A 185 11.22 19.34 -1.17
C HIS A 185 12.49 20.20 -1.07
N GLU A 186 12.92 20.81 -2.16
CA GLU A 186 14.09 21.68 -2.18
C GLU A 186 13.86 22.98 -1.38
N GLU A 187 12.68 23.60 -1.47
CA GLU A 187 12.34 24.75 -0.63
C GLU A 187 12.28 24.39 0.87
N PHE A 188 11.73 23.22 1.23
CA PHE A 188 11.79 22.73 2.61
C PHE A 188 13.22 22.53 3.09
N ARG A 189 14.10 21.98 2.23
CA ARG A 189 15.52 21.83 2.55
C ARG A 189 16.20 23.18 2.72
N ARG A 190 15.93 24.14 1.83
CA ARG A 190 16.46 25.50 1.90
C ARG A 190 16.03 26.19 3.20
N LEU A 191 14.75 26.09 3.56
CA LEU A 191 14.20 26.61 4.81
C LEU A 191 14.84 25.95 6.03
N LYS A 192 15.00 24.62 6.01
CA LYS A 192 15.68 23.89 7.08
C LYS A 192 17.13 24.37 7.25
N ASN A 193 17.89 24.48 6.17
CA ASN A 193 19.27 24.98 6.21
C ASN A 193 19.34 26.42 6.72
N LEU A 194 18.40 27.28 6.31
CA LEU A 194 18.33 28.65 6.79
C LEU A 194 18.04 28.71 8.30
N VAL A 195 17.15 27.86 8.81
CA VAL A 195 16.90 27.75 10.25
C VAL A 195 18.16 27.29 10.99
N GLU A 196 18.83 26.25 10.52
CA GLU A 196 20.09 25.76 11.11
C GLU A 196 21.19 26.83 11.12
N GLU A 197 21.31 27.61 10.03
CA GLU A 197 22.25 28.74 9.94
C GLU A 197 21.91 29.83 10.97
N LYS A 198 20.64 30.19 11.11
CA LYS A 198 20.20 31.19 12.08
C LYS A 198 20.38 30.71 13.51
N ASP A 199 20.08 29.46 13.81
CA ASP A 199 20.32 28.85 15.13
C ASP A 199 21.80 28.86 15.49
N LYS A 200 22.67 28.54 14.52
CA LYS A 200 24.12 28.67 14.70
C LYS A 200 24.50 30.12 14.99
N LYS A 201 23.91 31.08 14.27
CA LYS A 201 24.22 32.50 14.49
C LYS A 201 23.74 33.01 15.85
N VAL A 202 22.59 32.53 16.31
CA VAL A 202 22.09 32.80 17.67
C VAL A 202 23.07 32.26 18.71
N LYS A 203 23.50 31.00 18.58
CA LYS A 203 24.50 30.42 19.49
C LYS A 203 25.81 31.20 19.48
N GLU A 204 26.33 31.58 18.31
CA GLU A 204 27.52 32.42 18.21
C GLU A 204 27.33 33.77 18.93
N LEU A 205 26.18 34.42 18.78
CA LEU A 205 25.90 35.69 19.45
C LEU A 205 25.75 35.51 20.97
N GLU A 206 25.11 34.43 21.42
CA GLU A 206 25.02 34.08 22.84
C GLU A 206 26.41 33.81 23.44
N GLU A 207 27.26 33.06 22.73
CA GLU A 207 28.66 32.82 23.12
C GLU A 207 29.46 34.13 23.16
N ASN A 208 29.27 35.02 22.19
CA ASN A 208 29.91 36.34 22.19
C ASN A 208 29.42 37.21 23.35
N ILE A 209 28.13 37.20 23.68
CA ILE A 209 27.60 37.91 24.85
C ILE A 209 28.21 37.33 26.13
N ALA A 210 28.28 36.00 26.26
CA ALA A 210 28.93 35.33 27.39
C ALA A 210 30.43 35.68 27.48
N ALA A 211 31.11 35.78 26.34
CA ALA A 211 32.51 36.20 26.25
C ALA A 211 32.69 37.68 26.58
N VAL A 212 31.74 38.57 26.27
CA VAL A 212 31.79 39.99 26.68
C VAL A 212 31.47 40.13 28.17
N ALA A 213 30.66 39.25 28.75
CA ALA A 213 30.44 39.14 30.19
C ALA A 213 31.66 38.56 30.95
N PHE A 214 32.69 38.10 30.23
CA PHE A 214 33.95 37.68 30.82
C PHE A 214 34.67 38.87 31.46
N THR A 215 35.04 38.71 32.73
CA THR A 215 35.98 39.59 33.40
C THR A 215 37.23 38.80 33.73
N ALA A 216 38.40 39.22 33.24
CA ALA A 216 39.68 38.54 33.49
C ALA A 216 40.00 38.32 34.98
N ASN A 217 39.38 39.11 35.86
CA ASN A 217 39.56 39.04 37.31
C ASN A 217 38.64 38.04 38.02
N SER A 218 37.62 37.48 37.36
CA SER A 218 36.75 36.47 37.99
C SER A 218 37.48 35.14 38.14
N LYS A 219 37.03 34.29 39.07
CA LYS A 219 37.62 32.94 39.27
C LYS A 219 37.61 32.11 37.98
N MET A 220 36.49 32.16 37.25
CA MET A 220 36.35 31.50 35.94
C MET A 220 37.27 32.15 34.89
N GLY A 221 37.39 33.48 34.91
CA GLY A 221 38.25 34.21 33.98
C GLY A 221 39.73 33.87 34.14
N LYS A 222 40.21 33.79 35.39
CA LYS A 222 41.58 33.37 35.70
C LYS A 222 41.86 31.92 35.27
N ALA A 223 40.92 31.01 35.45
CA ALA A 223 41.06 29.61 35.04
C ALA A 223 41.18 29.46 33.51
N ILE A 224 40.37 30.22 32.75
CA ILE A 224 40.44 30.21 31.29
C ILE A 224 41.76 30.84 30.81
N MET A 225 42.19 31.97 31.38
CA MET A 225 43.48 32.58 31.03
C MET A 225 44.66 31.65 31.32
N ALA A 226 44.63 30.91 32.44
CA ALA A 226 45.64 29.91 32.74
C ALA A 226 45.65 28.80 31.68
N LYS A 227 44.47 28.31 31.25
CA LYS A 227 44.36 27.30 30.18
C LYS A 227 44.81 27.81 28.81
N CYS A 228 44.49 29.06 28.46
CA CYS A 228 45.00 29.69 27.24
C CYS A 228 46.53 29.81 27.27
N LYS A 229 47.11 30.16 28.42
CA LYS A 229 48.56 30.24 28.59
C LYS A 229 49.21 28.86 28.43
N THR A 230 48.66 27.80 29.03
CA THR A 230 49.19 26.44 28.87
C THR A 230 49.08 25.94 27.44
N LEU A 231 47.96 26.21 26.75
CA LEU A 231 47.79 25.83 25.35
C LEU A 231 48.74 26.60 24.42
N GLN A 232 49.03 27.87 24.73
CA GLN A 232 50.03 28.64 24.00
C GLN A 232 51.43 28.05 24.22
N GLU A 233 51.79 27.72 25.46
CA GLU A 233 53.07 27.07 25.79
C GLU A 233 53.23 25.71 25.09
N GLU A 234 52.15 24.92 25.00
CA GLU A 234 52.13 23.64 24.27
C GLU A 234 52.29 23.83 22.76
N ASN A 235 51.59 24.80 22.16
CA ASN A 235 51.75 25.11 20.73
C ASN A 235 53.16 25.60 20.40
N ASP A 236 53.74 26.44 21.24
CA ASP A 236 55.11 26.94 21.07
C ASP A 236 56.13 25.79 21.19
N GLU A 237 55.88 24.82 22.07
CA GLU A 237 56.70 23.61 22.19
C GLU A 237 56.57 22.69 20.97
N ILE A 238 55.36 22.49 20.44
CA ILE A 238 55.15 21.73 19.19
C ILE A 238 55.88 22.42 18.03
N GLY A 239 55.82 23.75 17.95
CA GLY A 239 56.55 24.55 16.96
C GLY A 239 58.06 24.32 17.06
N ARG A 240 58.63 24.42 18.27
CA ARG A 240 60.06 24.12 18.51
C ARG A 240 60.43 22.71 18.09
N GLN A 241 59.66 21.70 18.48
CA GLN A 241 59.94 20.30 18.14
C GLN A 241 59.91 20.06 16.62
N ASN A 242 59.00 20.71 15.90
CA ASN A 242 58.94 20.62 14.45
C ASN A 242 60.16 21.29 13.79
N GLU A 243 60.52 22.49 14.24
CA GLU A 243 61.69 23.22 13.74
C GLU A 243 63.00 22.45 14.03
N GLU A 244 63.15 21.88 15.22
CA GLU A 244 64.29 21.04 15.59
C GLU A 244 64.34 19.75 14.78
N GLY A 245 63.18 19.11 14.52
CA GLY A 245 63.06 17.89 13.73
C GLY A 245 63.47 18.08 12.27
N GLU A 246 62.97 19.13 11.61
CA GLU A 246 63.37 19.46 10.24
C GLU A 246 64.85 19.83 10.16
N THR A 247 65.35 20.61 11.13
CA THR A 247 66.76 20.99 11.21
C THR A 247 67.65 19.75 11.35
N HIS A 248 67.30 18.81 12.22
CA HIS A 248 68.07 17.57 12.40
C HIS A 248 68.05 16.69 11.13
N GLN A 249 66.89 16.59 10.46
CA GLN A 249 66.79 15.85 9.20
C GLN A 249 67.69 16.47 8.11
N LEU A 250 67.70 17.80 7.99
CA LEU A 250 68.57 18.51 7.04
C LEU A 250 70.05 18.31 7.37
N GLN A 251 70.42 18.33 8.66
CA GLN A 251 71.80 18.05 9.09
C GLN A 251 72.24 16.64 8.69
N LEU A 252 71.38 15.63 8.85
CA LEU A 252 71.68 14.26 8.44
C LEU A 252 71.87 14.14 6.92
N LYS A 253 70.99 14.77 6.12
CA LYS A 253 71.14 14.82 4.65
C LYS A 253 72.43 15.52 4.23
N LEU A 254 72.80 16.61 4.91
CA LEU A 254 74.05 17.32 4.65
C LEU A 254 75.28 16.48 4.97
N ALA A 255 75.28 15.74 6.09
CA ALA A 255 76.38 14.85 6.45
C ALA A 255 76.56 13.72 5.41
N LEU A 256 75.46 13.11 4.96
CA LEU A 256 75.47 12.10 3.90
C LEU A 256 76.06 12.65 2.59
N GLN A 257 75.61 13.84 2.17
CA GLN A 257 76.13 14.51 0.98
C GLN A 257 77.61 14.85 1.08
N LYS A 258 78.10 15.26 2.26
CA LYS A 258 79.54 15.49 2.48
C LYS A 258 80.34 14.20 2.32
N SER A 259 79.83 13.07 2.82
CA SER A 259 80.47 11.76 2.66
C SER A 259 80.53 11.33 1.19
N GLN A 260 79.43 11.44 0.45
CA GLN A 260 79.37 11.13 -0.98
C GLN A 260 80.33 12.00 -1.81
N ASN A 261 80.43 13.30 -1.50
CA ASN A 261 81.39 14.18 -2.15
C ASN A 261 82.84 13.83 -1.82
N ALA A 262 83.14 13.41 -0.59
CA ALA A 262 84.47 12.95 -0.22
C ALA A 262 84.86 11.67 -0.99
N GLU A 263 83.93 10.73 -1.13
CA GLU A 263 84.12 9.51 -1.93
C GLU A 263 84.39 9.83 -3.41
N LEU A 264 83.58 10.69 -4.03
CA LEU A 264 83.81 11.13 -5.42
C LEU A 264 85.19 11.78 -5.61
N ARG A 265 85.61 12.64 -4.67
CA ARG A 265 86.94 13.25 -4.70
C ARG A 265 88.04 12.20 -4.61
N SER A 266 87.88 11.20 -3.74
CA SER A 266 88.82 10.07 -3.61
C SER A 266 88.93 9.26 -4.91
N GLN A 267 87.80 9.00 -5.57
CA GLN A 267 87.77 8.29 -6.85
C GLN A 267 88.46 9.08 -7.96
N PHE A 268 88.21 10.38 -8.07
CA PHE A 268 88.92 11.23 -9.03
C PHE A 268 90.41 11.27 -8.78
N GLU A 269 90.83 11.41 -7.52
CA GLU A 269 92.25 11.35 -7.14
C GLU A 269 92.90 10.02 -7.57
N GLY A 270 92.20 8.91 -7.35
CA GLY A 270 92.64 7.59 -7.82
C GLY A 270 92.78 7.51 -9.35
N LEU A 271 91.84 8.08 -10.10
CA LEU A 271 91.90 8.13 -11.57
C LEU A 271 93.05 9.02 -12.06
N TYR A 272 93.29 10.17 -11.43
CA TYR A 272 94.43 11.04 -11.79
C TYR A 272 95.76 10.31 -11.62
N LYS A 273 95.95 9.59 -10.51
CA LYS A 273 97.15 8.78 -10.29
C LYS A 273 97.33 7.67 -11.32
N HIS A 274 96.23 7.01 -11.71
CA HIS A 274 96.30 5.99 -12.75
C HIS A 274 96.68 6.59 -14.11
N MET A 275 96.10 7.75 -14.46
CA MET A 275 96.43 8.46 -15.69
C MET A 275 97.88 8.95 -15.73
N GLU A 276 98.40 9.44 -14.60
CA GLU A 276 99.81 9.79 -14.44
C GLU A 276 100.71 8.57 -14.69
N GLY A 277 100.42 7.44 -14.04
CA GLY A 277 101.17 6.20 -14.27
C GLY A 277 101.14 5.72 -15.72
N LEU A 278 99.99 5.84 -16.41
CA LEU A 278 99.86 5.51 -17.83
C LEU A 278 100.67 6.48 -18.71
N THR A 279 100.74 7.75 -18.33
CA THR A 279 101.57 8.75 -19.03
C THR A 279 103.05 8.40 -18.90
N ASP A 280 103.51 8.06 -17.69
CA ASP A 280 104.89 7.60 -17.46
C ASP A 280 105.23 6.33 -18.26
N ASP A 281 104.28 5.39 -18.37
CA ASP A 281 104.44 4.17 -19.16
C ASP A 281 104.55 4.48 -20.67
N VAL A 282 103.76 5.44 -21.17
CA VAL A 282 103.83 5.93 -22.55
C VAL A 282 105.17 6.62 -22.81
N ASP A 283 105.65 7.46 -21.90
CA ASP A 283 106.94 8.13 -22.04
C ASP A 283 108.11 7.13 -22.05
N ARG A 284 108.08 6.13 -21.17
CA ARG A 284 109.05 5.01 -21.18
C ARG A 284 108.97 4.20 -22.47
N SER A 285 107.76 3.93 -22.98
CA SER A 285 107.58 3.24 -24.26
C SER A 285 108.13 4.05 -25.44
N ASN A 286 107.88 5.36 -25.47
CA ASN A 286 108.39 6.28 -26.49
C ASN A 286 109.92 6.34 -26.48
N GLU A 287 110.54 6.39 -25.29
CA GLU A 287 111.99 6.33 -25.14
C GLU A 287 112.57 5.02 -25.70
N MET A 288 111.96 3.87 -25.38
CA MET A 288 112.38 2.58 -25.95
C MET A 288 112.27 2.54 -27.47
N VAL A 289 111.19 3.09 -28.05
CA VAL A 289 111.01 3.17 -29.50
C VAL A 289 112.10 4.03 -30.15
N LEU A 290 112.48 5.15 -29.53
CA LEU A 290 113.57 6.00 -30.03
C LEU A 290 114.90 5.23 -30.10
N ILE A 291 115.24 4.51 -29.03
CA ILE A 291 116.45 3.66 -28.98
C ILE A 291 116.41 2.57 -30.04
N LEU A 292 115.25 1.93 -30.25
CA LEU A 292 115.09 0.90 -31.28
C LEU A 292 115.23 1.47 -32.70
N LYS A 293 114.75 2.69 -32.95
CA LYS A 293 114.95 3.39 -34.23
C LYS A 293 116.42 3.71 -34.48
N GLU A 294 117.13 4.24 -33.50
CA GLU A 294 118.57 4.52 -33.61
C GLU A 294 119.34 3.23 -33.94
N LYS A 295 119.05 2.13 -33.23
CA LYS A 295 119.64 0.81 -33.55
C LYS A 295 119.28 0.31 -34.94
N LEU A 296 118.07 0.59 -35.43
CA LEU A 296 117.66 0.20 -36.78
C LEU A 296 118.44 1.00 -37.82
N GLU A 297 118.58 2.31 -37.64
CA GLU A 297 119.37 3.20 -38.50
C GLU A 297 120.85 2.80 -38.52
N GLU A 298 121.44 2.45 -37.38
CA GLU A 298 122.80 1.90 -37.29
C GLU A 298 122.93 0.60 -38.13
N LYS A 299 121.95 -0.30 -38.02
CA LYS A 299 121.93 -1.55 -38.79
C LYS A 299 121.72 -1.30 -40.28
N ASP A 300 120.88 -0.36 -40.65
CA ASP A 300 120.69 0.04 -42.06
C ASP A 300 121.97 0.64 -42.63
N CYS A 301 122.68 1.50 -41.89
CA CYS A 301 123.99 2.02 -42.32
C CYS A 301 125.03 0.90 -42.49
N GLU A 302 125.04 -0.07 -41.58
CA GLU A 302 125.91 -1.25 -41.66
C GLU A 302 125.56 -2.14 -42.86
N ILE A 303 124.27 -2.33 -43.15
CA ILE A 303 123.80 -3.03 -44.35
C ILE A 303 124.24 -2.30 -45.62
N GLU A 304 124.07 -0.98 -45.71
CA GLU A 304 124.52 -0.21 -46.87
C GLU A 304 126.05 -0.26 -47.04
N ARG A 305 126.82 -0.20 -45.94
CA ARG A 305 128.28 -0.42 -45.96
C ARG A 305 128.64 -1.80 -46.52
N LEU A 306 127.99 -2.86 -46.01
CA LEU A 306 128.23 -4.23 -46.48
C LEU A 306 127.79 -4.42 -47.94
N LYS A 307 126.70 -3.78 -48.39
CA LYS A 307 126.30 -3.76 -49.80
C LYS A 307 127.34 -3.08 -50.68
N HIS A 308 127.87 -1.92 -50.26
CA HIS A 308 128.95 -1.24 -50.97
C HIS A 308 130.22 -2.09 -51.04
N GLU A 309 130.61 -2.75 -49.95
CA GLU A 309 131.75 -3.68 -49.94
C GLU A 309 131.52 -4.89 -50.84
N LEU A 310 130.31 -5.45 -50.87
CA LEU A 310 129.95 -6.54 -51.77
C LEU A 310 129.98 -6.08 -53.23
N HIS A 311 129.46 -4.89 -53.54
CA HIS A 311 129.52 -4.31 -54.88
C HIS A 311 130.96 -3.98 -55.31
N GLN A 312 131.80 -3.48 -54.41
CA GLN A 312 133.22 -3.25 -54.66
C GLN A 312 133.99 -4.56 -54.84
N LYS A 313 133.66 -5.61 -54.07
CA LYS A 313 134.21 -6.96 -54.30
C LYS A 313 133.73 -7.55 -55.61
N SER A 314 132.48 -7.31 -56.03
CA SER A 314 131.99 -7.69 -57.35
C SER A 314 132.74 -6.94 -58.47
N LEU A 315 132.98 -5.63 -58.31
CA LEU A 315 133.78 -4.82 -59.25
C LEU A 315 135.26 -5.20 -59.26
N LEU A 316 135.84 -5.58 -58.12
CA LEU A 316 137.21 -6.08 -58.01
C LEU A 316 137.32 -7.54 -58.46
N GLU A 317 136.27 -8.34 -58.35
CA GLU A 317 136.18 -9.63 -59.02
C GLU A 317 136.10 -9.41 -60.53
N GLU A 318 135.34 -8.43 -61.03
CA GLU A 318 135.33 -8.04 -62.46
C GLU A 318 136.68 -7.44 -62.93
N GLU A 319 137.34 -6.55 -62.18
CA GLU A 319 138.66 -5.98 -62.52
C GLU A 319 139.84 -6.96 -62.35
N LYS A 320 139.69 -8.00 -61.51
CA LYS A 320 140.71 -9.05 -61.31
C LYS A 320 140.42 -10.31 -62.13
N THR A 321 139.33 -10.33 -62.91
CA THR A 321 138.98 -11.40 -63.86
C THR A 321 138.99 -10.94 -65.32
N ASP A 322 139.59 -9.78 -65.64
CA ASP A 322 139.97 -9.40 -67.02
C ASP A 322 141.48 -9.55 -67.32
N SER A 323 142.13 -10.46 -66.59
CA SER A 323 143.04 -11.45 -67.22
C SER A 323 142.28 -12.78 -67.38
N LEU A 324 141.42 -12.82 -68.40
CA LEU A 324 140.80 -13.92 -69.18
C LEU A 324 141.20 -15.41 -68.86
N PRO A 325 140.34 -16.43 -69.17
CA PRO A 325 138.95 -16.38 -69.66
C PRO A 325 137.96 -17.49 -69.17
N ASP A 326 136.67 -17.22 -69.44
CA ASP A 326 135.62 -18.14 -69.96
C ASP A 326 134.85 -19.14 -69.07
N LYS A 327 133.53 -19.16 -69.34
CA LYS A 327 132.51 -20.24 -69.20
C LYS A 327 131.99 -20.59 -67.80
N LYS A 328 130.71 -20.91 -67.60
CA LYS A 328 129.41 -20.85 -68.32
C LYS A 328 128.42 -21.54 -67.36
N ILE A 329 127.12 -21.35 -67.60
CA ILE A 329 126.01 -22.30 -67.30
C ILE A 329 125.46 -22.21 -65.86
N THR A 330 124.29 -21.57 -65.71
CA THR A 330 122.93 -22.17 -65.46
C THR A 330 122.81 -22.78 -64.07
N GLU A 331 121.71 -22.80 -63.34
CA GLU A 331 120.25 -22.74 -63.54
C GLU A 331 119.75 -22.53 -62.09
N GLY A 332 118.76 -21.69 -61.80
CA GLY A 332 117.38 -22.17 -61.76
C GLY A 332 116.92 -22.47 -60.32
N VAL A 333 115.60 -22.33 -60.11
CA VAL A 333 114.80 -22.88 -58.98
C VAL A 333 114.80 -21.98 -57.73
N ALA A 334 113.82 -21.09 -57.56
CA ALA A 334 112.42 -21.29 -57.14
C ALA A 334 112.25 -21.37 -55.60
N LEU A 335 111.37 -20.48 -55.10
CA LEU A 335 110.29 -20.62 -54.09
C LEU A 335 110.36 -21.82 -53.12
N PRO A 336 109.88 -21.73 -51.85
CA PRO A 336 108.61 -21.07 -51.52
C PRO A 336 108.49 -20.43 -50.12
N GLU A 337 107.35 -19.75 -49.96
CA GLU A 337 106.43 -19.69 -48.81
C GLU A 337 106.86 -20.30 -47.46
N GLU A 338 106.56 -19.60 -46.36
CA GLU A 338 105.39 -19.86 -45.50
C GLU A 338 105.45 -18.84 -44.33
N ASP A 339 104.45 -18.00 -44.08
CA ASP A 339 103.13 -18.25 -43.48
C ASP A 339 103.15 -18.38 -41.94
N VAL A 340 102.02 -17.95 -41.33
CA VAL A 340 101.60 -18.13 -39.91
C VAL A 340 102.23 -17.14 -38.90
N ASN A 341 101.51 -16.23 -38.23
CA ASN A 341 100.11 -16.21 -37.75
C ASN A 341 99.62 -14.76 -37.57
#